data_AF-A0A970ULE9-F1
#
_entry.id   AF-A0A970ULE9-F1
#
_cell.length_a   1.000
_cell.length_b   1.000
_cell.length_c   1.000
_cell.angle_alpha   90.00
_cell.angle_beta   90.00
_cell.angle_gamma   90.00
#
_symmetry.space_group_name_H-M   'P 1'
#
loop_
_entity.id
_entity.type
_entity.pdbx_description
1 polymer ?
#
loop_
_entity_poly.entity_id
_entity_poly.type
_entity_poly.pdbx_seq_one_letter_code
_entity_poly.pdbx_strand_id
1 'polypeptide(L)'
;FSSADPKAIGDVIDRLSSSEVMTMIDNKVNAMYENCASWSIVDKVLVELENHEIGLAYIIDGELEPIRTGENQIMTSGFKIELLVREN
;
A
#
# COMPACT_ATOMS: atom_id res chain seq x y z
N PHE A 1 -6.26 9.83 -28.00
CA PHE A 1 -6.30 10.08 -26.54
C PHE A 1 -7.65 10.70 -26.20
N SER A 2 -8.57 9.91 -25.67
CA SER A 2 -9.82 10.46 -25.10
C SER A 2 -9.43 11.27 -23.87
N SER A 3 -9.81 12.54 -23.82
CA SER A 3 -9.53 13.41 -22.67
C SER A 3 -10.37 12.95 -21.49
N ALA A 4 -9.81 12.07 -20.65
CA ALA A 4 -10.41 11.76 -19.37
C ALA A 4 -10.63 13.08 -18.61
N ASP A 5 -11.87 13.31 -18.20
CA ASP A 5 -12.25 14.53 -17.48
C ASP A 5 -11.40 14.62 -16.20
N PRO A 6 -10.61 15.68 -16.00
CA PRO A 6 -9.79 15.84 -14.80
C PRO A 6 -10.58 15.71 -13.49
N LYS A 7 -11.88 16.04 -13.50
CA LYS A 7 -12.77 15.82 -12.35
C LYS A 7 -13.00 14.34 -12.09
N ALA A 8 -13.26 13.56 -13.15
CA ALA A 8 -13.44 12.12 -13.02
C ALA A 8 -12.18 11.42 -12.48
N ILE A 9 -10.98 11.87 -12.91
CA ILE A 9 -9.71 11.35 -12.37
C ILE A 9 -9.55 11.73 -10.89
N GLY A 10 -9.84 12.98 -10.52
CA GLY A 10 -9.80 13.44 -9.12
C GLY A 10 -10.71 12.63 -8.22
N ASP A 11 -11.95 12.40 -8.65
CA ASP A 11 -12.94 11.63 -7.89
C ASP A 11 -12.49 10.16 -7.70
N VAL A 12 -11.85 9.55 -8.71
CA VAL A 12 -11.28 8.20 -8.60
C VAL A 12 -10.14 8.18 -7.58
N ILE A 13 -9.23 9.15 -7.63
CA ILE A 13 -8.12 9.25 -6.66
C ILE A 13 -8.67 9.35 -5.24
N ASP A 14 -9.67 10.19 -5.01
CA ASP A 14 -10.26 10.40 -3.68
C ASP A 14 -10.89 9.10 -3.15
N ARG A 15 -11.65 8.37 -3.99
CA ARG A 15 -12.24 7.08 -3.60
C ARG A 15 -11.18 6.02 -3.30
N LEU A 16 -10.17 5.91 -4.17
CA LEU A 16 -9.05 4.99 -3.99
C LEU A 16 -8.09 5.39 -2.86
N SER A 17 -8.28 6.57 -2.25
CA SER A 17 -7.53 7.07 -1.08
C SER A 17 -8.39 7.15 0.19
N SER A 18 -9.57 6.55 0.16
CA SER A 18 -10.53 6.60 1.28
C SER A 18 -10.03 5.86 2.52
N SER A 19 -10.64 6.15 3.66
CA SER A 19 -10.37 5.44 4.92
C SER A 19 -10.67 3.94 4.85
N GLU A 20 -11.62 3.55 4.00
CA GLU A 20 -11.92 2.14 3.73
C GLU A 20 -10.73 1.46 3.03
N VAL A 21 -10.15 2.10 2.02
CA VAL A 21 -8.92 1.59 1.37
C VAL A 21 -7.77 1.51 2.36
N MET A 22 -7.59 2.50 3.23
CA MET A 22 -6.55 2.44 4.27
C MET A 22 -6.74 1.23 5.20
N THR A 23 -7.99 0.92 5.56
CA THR A 23 -8.33 -0.27 6.36
C THR A 23 -8.06 -1.56 5.58
N MET A 24 -8.33 -1.60 4.27
CA MET A 24 -8.01 -2.74 3.42
C MET A 24 -6.49 -2.95 3.30
N ILE A 25 -5.72 -1.87 3.14
CA ILE A 25 -4.26 -1.91 3.12
C ILE A 25 -3.73 -2.44 4.45
N ASP A 26 -4.22 -1.92 5.58
CA ASP A 26 -3.82 -2.39 6.91
C ASP A 26 -4.06 -3.89 7.08
N ASN A 27 -5.28 -4.34 6.77
CA ASN A 27 -5.63 -5.76 6.82
C ASN A 27 -4.74 -6.61 5.90
N LYS A 28 -4.40 -6.09 4.71
CA LYS A 28 -3.56 -6.81 3.75
C LYS A 28 -2.12 -6.93 4.22
N VAL A 29 -1.54 -5.86 4.79
CA VAL A 29 -0.19 -5.86 5.37
C VAL A 29 -0.14 -6.84 6.53
N ASN A 30 -1.09 -6.75 7.47
CA ASN A 30 -1.15 -7.63 8.64
C ASN A 30 -1.38 -9.10 8.27
N ALA A 31 -2.08 -9.39 7.16
CA ALA A 31 -2.24 -10.75 6.65
C ALA A 31 -1.00 -11.30 5.92
N MET A 32 -0.14 -10.44 5.38
CA MET A 32 1.11 -10.84 4.72
C MET A 32 2.28 -10.96 5.70
N TYR A 33 2.29 -10.13 6.74
CA TYR A 33 3.36 -10.01 7.72
C TYR A 33 2.77 -10.07 9.13
N GLU A 34 2.55 -11.29 9.64
CA GLU A 34 1.91 -11.53 10.95
C GLU A 34 2.64 -10.83 12.12
N ASN A 35 3.95 -10.63 12.01
CA ASN A 35 4.80 -9.96 12.99
C ASN A 35 5.18 -8.53 12.57
N CYS A 36 4.32 -7.83 11.84
CA CYS A 36 4.53 -6.43 11.49
C CYS A 36 4.44 -5.55 12.75
N ALA A 37 5.54 -4.90 13.12
CA ALA A 37 5.58 -3.98 14.25
C ALA A 37 5.02 -2.60 13.88
N SER A 38 5.34 -2.12 12.67
CA SER A 38 4.79 -0.87 12.14
C SER A 38 4.92 -0.82 10.61
N TRP A 39 4.10 -0.01 9.96
CA TRP A 39 4.18 0.22 8.52
C TRP A 39 3.72 1.64 8.17
N SER A 40 4.15 2.13 7.02
CA SER A 40 3.75 3.44 6.49
C SER A 40 3.69 3.44 4.96
N ILE A 41 2.78 4.26 4.41
CA ILE A 41 2.75 4.54 2.97
C ILE A 41 3.84 5.57 2.68
N VAL A 42 4.84 5.19 1.89
CA VAL A 42 5.95 6.07 1.52
C VAL A 42 5.73 6.77 0.19
N ASP A 43 4.95 6.16 -0.70
CA ASP A 43 4.58 6.75 -1.98
C ASP A 43 3.25 6.20 -2.48
N LYS A 44 2.61 6.93 -3.39
CA LYS A 44 1.38 6.52 -4.07
C LYS A 44 1.35 7.08 -5.48
N VAL A 45 1.24 6.19 -6.46
CA VAL A 45 1.31 6.53 -7.88
C VAL A 45 0.02 6.16 -8.59
N LEU A 46 -0.51 7.07 -9.39
CA LEU A 46 -1.61 6.79 -10.30
C LEU A 46 -1.11 5.92 -11.46
N VAL A 47 -1.78 4.79 -11.68
CA VAL A 47 -1.41 3.84 -12.73
C VAL A 47 -2.58 3.56 -13.66
N GLU A 48 -2.29 3.45 -14.95
CA GLU A 48 -3.23 3.00 -15.97
C GLU A 48 -3.12 1.48 -16.11
N LEU A 49 -4.25 0.79 -16.12
CA LEU A 49 -4.36 -0.67 -16.24
C LEU A 49 -4.76 -1.08 -17.67
N GLU A 50 -4.57 -2.36 -18.02
CA GLU A 50 -4.76 -2.88 -19.38
C GLU A 50 -6.16 -2.61 -19.99
N ASN A 51 -7.17 -2.35 -19.16
CA ASN A 51 -8.55 -2.05 -19.60
C ASN A 51 -8.89 -0.55 -19.64
N HIS A 52 -7.91 0.35 -19.63
CA HIS A 52 -8.10 1.80 -19.40
C HIS A 52 -8.77 2.12 -18.05
N GLU A 53 -8.69 1.17 -17.12
CA GLU A 53 -9.01 1.41 -15.72
C GLU A 53 -7.87 2.17 -15.06
N ILE A 54 -8.20 2.90 -14.00
CA ILE A 54 -7.24 3.66 -13.21
C ILE A 54 -7.12 2.98 -11.84
N GLY A 55 -5.88 2.82 -11.39
CA GLY A 55 -5.55 2.34 -10.06
C GLY A 55 -4.60 3.28 -9.33
N LEU A 56 -4.43 3.05 -8.03
CA LEU A 56 -3.37 3.63 -7.22
C LEU A 56 -2.45 2.51 -6.76
N ALA A 57 -1.17 2.58 -7.15
CA ALA A 57 -0.11 1.75 -6.63
C ALA A 57 0.46 2.41 -5.36
N TYR A 58 0.34 1.73 -4.23
CA TYR A 58 0.84 2.17 -2.93
C TYR A 58 2.18 1.50 -2.65
N ILE A 59 3.21 2.31 -2.39
CA ILE A 59 4.49 1.82 -1.91
C ILE A 59 4.49 1.89 -0.38
N ILE A 60 4.72 0.76 0.26
CA ILE A 60 4.66 0.60 1.71
C ILE A 60 6.01 0.09 2.20
N ASP A 61 6.55 0.80 3.19
CA ASP A 61 7.70 0.36 3.97
C ASP A 61 7.20 -0.05 5.35
N GLY A 62 7.69 -1.17 5.88
CA GLY A 62 7.34 -1.65 7.20
C GLY A 62 8.50 -2.29 7.95
N GLU A 63 8.35 -2.35 9.27
CA GLU A 63 9.28 -2.95 10.22
C GLU A 63 8.64 -4.20 10.83
N LEU A 64 9.43 -5.28 10.91
CA LEU A 64 9.02 -6.50 11.60
C LEU A 64 9.44 -6.44 13.06
N GLU A 65 8.72 -7.17 13.92
CA GLU A 65 9.08 -7.33 15.32
C GLU A 65 10.54 -7.84 15.45
N PRO A 66 11.36 -7.21 16.32
CA PRO A 66 12.74 -7.64 16.49
C PRO A 66 12.85 -9.06 17.05
N ILE A 67 13.75 -9.86 16.50
CA ILE A 67 13.98 -11.25 16.93
C ILE A 67 15.28 -11.32 17.73
N ARG A 68 15.24 -12.01 18.87
CA ARG A 68 16.46 -12.33 19.64
C ARG A 68 17.18 -13.51 19.01
N THR A 69 18.45 -13.31 18.63
CA THR A 69 19.29 -14.35 18.00
C THR A 69 20.40 -14.86 18.92
N GLY A 70 20.54 -14.28 20.12
CA GLY A 70 21.50 -14.70 21.15
C GLY A 70 21.36 -13.87 22.43
N GLU A 71 22.20 -14.13 23.44
CA GLU A 71 22.09 -13.49 24.77
C GLU A 71 22.11 -11.95 24.73
N ASN A 72 22.80 -11.36 23.75
CA ASN A 72 22.90 -9.90 23.56
C ASN A 72 22.72 -9.46 22.10
N GLN A 73 22.04 -10.26 21.27
CA GLN A 73 21.86 -9.95 19.84
C GLN A 73 20.37 -9.82 19.51
N ILE A 74 20.01 -8.65 18.97
CA ILE A 74 18.69 -8.35 18.41
C ILE A 74 18.88 -8.14 16.93
N MET A 75 18.12 -8.89 16.12
CA MET A 75 18.05 -8.69 14.69
C MET A 75 16.76 -7.95 14.35
N THR A 76 16.91 -6.84 13.64
CA THR A 76 15.79 -6.07 13.07
C THR A 76 15.73 -6.32 11.57
N SER A 77 14.53 -6.43 11.03
CA SER A 77 14.29 -6.54 9.59
C SER A 77 13.10 -5.68 9.22
N GLY A 78 13.08 -5.20 7.98
CA GLY A 78 11.94 -4.53 7.39
C GLY A 78 11.50 -5.20 6.10
N PHE A 79 10.41 -4.70 5.53
CA PHE A 79 9.92 -5.07 4.22
C PHE A 79 9.56 -3.82 3.41
N LYS A 80 9.54 -3.99 2.10
CA LYS A 80 9.01 -3.03 1.14
C LYS A 80 8.11 -3.74 0.16
N ILE A 81 6.88 -3.27 0.02
CA ILE A 81 5.89 -3.86 -0.89
C ILE A 81 5.21 -2.78 -1.73
N GLU A 82 4.70 -3.21 -2.87
CA GLU A 82 3.81 -2.43 -3.72
C GLU A 82 2.42 -3.09 -3.72
N LEU A 83 1.38 -2.33 -3.38
CA LEU A 83 0.00 -2.79 -3.40
C LEU A 83 -0.81 -1.98 -4.43
N LEU A 84 -1.34 -2.67 -5.44
CA LEU A 84 -2.25 -2.08 -6.41
C LEU A 84 -3.68 -2.10 -5.86
N VAL A 85 -4.29 -0.91 -5.76
CA VAL A 85 -5.71 -0.73 -5.47
C VAL A 85 -6.40 -0.20 -6.72
N ARG A 86 -7.51 -0.83 -7.12
CA ARG A 86 -8.32 -0.43 -8.27
C ARG A 86 -9.81 -0.47 -7.89
N GLU A 87 -10.62 0.26 -8.64
CA GLU A 87 -12.08 0.13 -8.54
C GLU A 87 -12.52 -1.23 -9.11
N ASN A 88 -13.56 -1.82 -8.52
CA ASN A 88 -14.21 -3.04 -9.01
C ASN A 88 -15.50 -2.68 -9.74
#